data_AF-M8AWT1-F1
#
_entry.id   AF-M8AWT1-F1
#
_cell.length_a   1.000
_cell.length_b   1.000
_cell.length_c   1.000
_cell.angle_alpha   90.00
_cell.angle_beta   90.00
_cell.angle_gamma   90.00
#
_symmetry.space_group_name_H-M   'P 1'
#
loop_
_entity.id
_entity.type
_entity.pdbx_description
1 polymer ?
#
loop_
_entity_poly.entity_id
_entity_poly.type
_entity_poly.pdbx_seq_one_letter_code
_entity_poly.pdbx_strand_id
1 'polypeptide(L)'
;MEILHGACSQTFSLEQKCLEMVDSYATLLFAKVTEIKPDEFCKRYGLCRDVSFLSVAKSESTCAFCHHLVDEVLSKMKDPDAQFEILQLLIKECNKVKGHVQECKRMVLEYVPLILVNGEKLLEKKDVCTLMQACDASKTRAGGSFFDGELRSDA
;
A
#
# COMPACT_ATOMS: atom_id res chain seq x y z
N MET A 1 -4.11 23.44 -19.47
CA MET A 1 -4.92 22.99 -20.61
C MET A 1 -4.07 22.28 -21.66
N GLU A 2 -2.93 22.83 -22.08
CA GLU A 2 -2.06 22.22 -23.12
C GLU A 2 -1.68 20.74 -22.87
N ILE A 3 -1.33 20.37 -21.63
CA ILE A 3 -1.00 18.98 -21.29
C ILE A 3 -2.21 18.03 -21.50
N LEU A 4 -3.42 18.47 -21.14
CA LEU A 4 -4.63 17.67 -21.29
C LEU A 4 -5.03 17.53 -22.77
N HIS A 5 -4.89 18.61 -23.55
CA HIS A 5 -5.11 18.56 -25.00
C HIS A 5 -4.08 17.66 -25.70
N GLY A 6 -2.80 17.76 -25.32
CA GLY A 6 -1.76 16.87 -25.83
C GLY A 6 -1.98 15.41 -25.47
N ALA A 7 -2.57 15.12 -24.30
CA ALA A 7 -3.00 13.77 -23.94
C ALA A 7 -4.19 13.30 -24.79
N CYS A 8 -5.16 14.17 -25.08
CA CYS A 8 -6.29 13.83 -25.95
C CYS A 8 -5.86 13.46 -27.37
N SER A 9 -4.86 14.14 -27.94
CA SER A 9 -4.33 13.79 -29.26
C SER A 9 -3.66 12.40 -29.32
N GLN A 10 -3.30 11.82 -28.18
CA GLN A 10 -2.79 10.45 -28.10
C GLN A 10 -3.90 9.39 -28.01
N THR A 11 -5.16 9.79 -27.84
CA THR A 11 -6.29 8.85 -27.70
C THR A 11 -6.86 8.37 -29.04
N PHE A 12 -6.21 8.71 -30.16
CA PHE A 12 -6.55 8.30 -31.52
C PHE A 12 -8.06 8.47 -31.83
N SER A 13 -8.82 7.38 -31.83
CA SER A 13 -10.25 7.36 -32.18
C SER A 13 -11.16 8.16 -31.24
N LEU A 14 -10.65 8.54 -30.06
CA LEU A 14 -11.40 9.29 -29.04
C LEU A 14 -10.98 10.76 -28.94
N GLU A 15 -10.08 11.23 -29.79
CA GLU A 15 -9.48 12.57 -29.68
C GLU A 15 -10.52 13.67 -29.56
N GLN A 16 -11.49 13.74 -30.47
CA GLN A 16 -12.52 14.79 -30.42
C GLN A 16 -13.38 14.72 -29.17
N LYS A 17 -13.87 13.54 -28.78
CA LYS A 17 -14.68 13.38 -27.56
C LYS A 17 -13.88 13.70 -26.30
N CYS A 18 -12.59 13.39 -26.30
CA CYS A 18 -11.68 13.75 -25.21
C CYS A 18 -11.54 15.28 -25.11
N LEU A 19 -11.29 15.96 -26.23
CA LEU A 19 -11.15 17.42 -26.28
C LEU A 19 -12.43 18.11 -25.80
N GLU A 20 -13.61 17.69 -26.29
CA GLU A 20 -14.90 18.23 -25.84
C GLU A 20 -15.09 18.10 -24.32
N MET A 21 -14.70 16.96 -23.74
CA MET A 21 -14.80 16.74 -22.31
C MET A 21 -13.80 17.60 -21.53
N VAL A 22 -12.55 17.67 -22.00
CA VAL A 22 -11.50 18.49 -21.38
C VAL A 22 -11.89 19.96 -21.41
N ASP A 23 -12.37 20.48 -22.53
CA ASP A 23 -12.78 21.88 -22.65
C ASP A 23 -13.99 22.22 -21.78
N SER A 24 -14.95 21.30 -21.69
CA SER A 24 -16.17 21.50 -20.90
C SER A 24 -15.92 21.44 -19.39
N TYR A 25 -15.09 20.50 -18.93
CA TYR A 25 -14.99 20.20 -17.50
C TYR A 25 -13.67 20.59 -16.85
N ALA A 26 -12.55 20.60 -17.58
CA ALA A 26 -11.25 20.79 -16.94
C ALA A 26 -11.11 22.17 -16.28
N THR A 27 -11.62 23.22 -16.92
CA THR A 27 -11.59 24.58 -16.34
C THR A 27 -12.35 24.65 -15.02
N LEU A 28 -13.55 24.07 -14.96
CA LEU A 28 -14.37 24.03 -13.74
C LEU A 28 -13.72 23.17 -12.66
N LEU A 29 -13.17 22.02 -13.05
CA LEU A 29 -12.47 21.12 -12.16
C LEU A 29 -11.24 21.80 -11.55
N PHE A 30 -10.41 22.46 -12.35
CA PHE A 30 -9.22 23.15 -11.85
C PHE A 30 -9.58 24.32 -10.93
N ALA A 31 -10.62 25.10 -11.24
CA ALA A 31 -11.11 26.13 -10.34
C ALA A 31 -11.49 25.54 -8.98
N LYS A 32 -12.19 24.40 -8.96
CA LYS A 32 -12.54 23.71 -7.72
C LYS A 32 -11.34 23.11 -6.99
N VAL A 33 -10.36 22.57 -7.71
CA VAL A 33 -9.12 22.07 -7.13
C VAL A 33 -8.32 23.18 -6.47
N THR A 34 -8.33 24.41 -7.01
CA THR A 34 -7.63 25.55 -6.38
C THR A 34 -8.27 26.02 -5.07
N GLU A 35 -9.54 25.70 -4.81
CA GLU A 35 -10.19 25.95 -3.52
C GLU A 35 -9.71 24.98 -2.43
N ILE A 36 -9.05 23.87 -2.82
CA ILE A 36 -8.54 22.87 -1.90
C ILE A 36 -7.19 23.33 -1.36
N LYS A 37 -7.10 23.51 -0.04
CA LYS A 37 -5.82 23.68 0.65
C LYS A 37 -5.08 22.34 0.67
N PRO A 38 -3.94 22.20 -0.02
CA PRO A 38 -3.27 20.91 -0.17
C PRO A 38 -2.94 20.27 1.17
N ASP A 39 -2.38 21.02 2.12
CA ASP A 39 -1.97 20.49 3.43
C ASP A 39 -3.15 19.99 4.27
N GLU A 40 -4.24 20.75 4.35
CA GLU A 40 -5.43 20.37 5.13
C GLU A 40 -6.13 19.16 4.50
N PHE A 41 -6.27 19.16 3.17
CA PHE A 41 -6.86 18.05 2.43
C PHE A 41 -6.04 16.77 2.60
N CYS A 42 -4.74 16.88 2.39
CA CYS A 42 -3.78 15.81 2.51
C CYS A 42 -3.76 15.20 3.93
N LYS A 43 -3.82 16.02 4.97
CA LYS A 43 -3.99 15.56 6.37
C LYS A 43 -5.33 14.89 6.61
N ARG A 44 -6.42 15.53 6.20
CA ARG A 44 -7.80 15.03 6.41
C ARG A 44 -8.03 13.65 5.81
N TYR A 45 -7.41 13.38 4.66
CA TYR A 45 -7.53 12.10 3.95
C TYR A 45 -6.34 11.16 4.19
N GLY A 46 -5.42 11.47 5.10
CA GLY A 46 -4.26 10.62 5.42
C GLY A 46 -3.31 10.39 4.23
N LEU A 47 -3.34 11.28 3.23
CA LEU A 47 -2.43 11.27 2.08
C LEU A 47 -1.08 11.89 2.44
N CYS A 48 -1.08 12.71 3.48
CA CYS A 48 0.13 13.29 4.02
C CYS A 48 0.89 12.22 4.79
N ARG A 49 2.21 12.28 4.68
CA ARG A 49 3.13 11.44 5.44
C ARG A 49 3.13 11.89 6.90
N ASP A 50 2.03 11.64 7.60
CA ASP A 50 1.86 11.92 9.01
C ASP A 50 2.35 10.69 9.79
N VAL A 51 3.68 10.58 9.89
CA VAL A 51 4.36 9.52 10.66
C VAL A 51 4.29 9.77 12.17
N SER A 52 3.40 10.65 12.61
CA SER A 52 3.16 10.98 14.02
C SER A 52 2.72 9.76 14.85
N PHE A 53 2.16 8.71 14.22
CA PHE A 53 1.90 7.42 14.89
C PHE A 53 3.13 6.50 14.92
N LEU A 54 4.12 6.73 14.04
CA LEU A 54 5.36 5.96 13.95
C LEU A 54 6.52 6.62 14.71
N SER A 55 6.28 7.76 15.37
CA SER A 55 7.19 8.31 16.38
C SER A 55 7.14 7.50 17.69
N VAL A 56 6.95 6.18 17.59
CA VAL A 56 7.48 5.25 18.57
C VAL A 56 8.99 5.50 18.56
N ALA A 57 9.57 5.81 19.71
CA ALA A 57 10.98 6.11 19.83
C ALA A 57 11.78 5.13 18.97
N LYS A 58 12.59 5.65 18.05
CA LYS A 58 13.54 4.86 17.25
C LYS A 58 14.49 4.16 18.22
N SER A 59 14.07 2.99 18.66
CA SER A 59 14.83 2.09 19.50
C SER A 59 15.13 0.86 18.68
N GLU A 60 16.24 0.19 18.98
CA GLU A 60 16.51 -1.12 18.38
C GLU A 60 15.35 -2.10 18.60
N SER A 61 14.61 -1.96 19.71
CA SER A 61 13.41 -2.78 19.98
C SER A 61 12.27 -2.55 18.99
N THR A 62 12.05 -1.31 18.51
CA THR A 62 11.00 -1.01 17.52
C THR A 62 11.37 -1.55 16.13
N CYS A 63 12.64 -1.44 15.76
CA CYS A 63 13.15 -2.00 14.50
C CYS A 63 13.07 -3.53 14.50
N ALA A 64 13.51 -4.18 15.60
CA ALA A 64 13.42 -5.63 15.75
C ALA A 64 11.97 -6.13 15.72
N PHE A 65 11.06 -5.45 16.41
CA PHE A 65 9.64 -5.78 16.39
C PHE A 65 9.03 -5.65 14.99
N CYS A 66 9.36 -4.58 14.26
CA CYS A 66 8.92 -4.43 12.88
C CYS A 66 9.38 -5.60 12.00
N HIS A 67 10.67 -5.96 12.07
CA HIS A 67 11.18 -7.08 11.28
C HIS A 67 10.50 -8.40 11.64
N HIS A 68 10.28 -8.65 12.92
CA HIS A 68 9.56 -9.85 13.36
C HIS A 68 8.14 -9.91 12.79
N LEU A 69 7.39 -8.80 12.86
CA LEU A 69 6.05 -8.72 12.26
C LEU A 69 6.07 -8.93 10.75
N VAL A 70 7.03 -8.31 10.04
CA VAL A 70 7.17 -8.47 8.59
C VAL A 70 7.47 -9.92 8.23
N ASP A 71 8.32 -10.60 9.00
CA ASP A 71 8.65 -12.00 8.77
C ASP A 71 7.45 -12.92 9.07
N GLU A 72 6.64 -12.64 10.10
CA GLU A 72 5.38 -13.34 10.35
C GLU A 72 4.37 -13.14 9.21
N VAL A 73 4.19 -11.90 8.76
CA VAL A 73 3.31 -11.58 7.63
C VAL A 73 3.78 -12.30 6.37
N LEU A 74 5.08 -12.30 6.09
CA LEU A 74 5.65 -13.00 4.93
C LEU A 74 5.43 -14.50 5.04
N SER A 75 5.59 -15.09 6.23
CA SER A 75 5.29 -16.51 6.47
C SER A 75 3.82 -16.83 6.19
N LYS A 76 2.88 -15.99 6.65
CA LYS A 76 1.45 -16.16 6.38
C LYS A 76 1.08 -15.91 4.92
N MET A 77 1.75 -15.00 4.23
CA MET A 77 1.54 -14.80 2.80
C MET A 77 1.95 -16.04 1.98
N LYS A 78 2.94 -16.82 2.44
CA LYS A 78 3.40 -18.06 1.80
C LYS A 78 2.56 -19.30 2.16
N ASP A 79 1.73 -19.19 3.19
CA ASP A 79 0.89 -20.27 3.70
C ASP A 79 -0.34 -20.45 2.79
N PRO A 80 -0.47 -21.58 2.05
CA PRO A 80 -1.58 -21.79 1.13
C PRO A 80 -2.94 -21.82 1.83
N ASP A 81 -2.99 -22.24 3.10
CA ASP A 81 -4.24 -22.27 3.86
C ASP A 81 -4.69 -20.83 4.18
N ALA A 82 -3.75 -19.97 4.61
CA ALA A 82 -4.02 -18.55 4.83
C ALA A 82 -4.46 -17.82 3.54
N GLN A 83 -3.82 -18.11 2.40
CA GLN A 83 -4.23 -17.56 1.10
C GLN A 83 -5.67 -17.96 0.75
N PHE A 84 -6.03 -19.23 1.00
CA PHE A 84 -7.37 -19.74 0.75
C PHE A 84 -8.40 -19.10 1.69
N GLU A 85 -8.10 -18.96 2.98
CA GLU A 85 -8.97 -18.27 3.94
C GLU A 85 -9.27 -16.82 3.53
N ILE A 86 -8.25 -16.08 3.07
CA ILE A 86 -8.41 -14.70 2.56
C ILE A 86 -9.36 -14.69 1.36
N LEU A 87 -9.16 -15.58 0.39
CA LEU A 87 -10.04 -15.70 -0.77
C LEU A 87 -11.47 -16.02 -0.36
N GLN A 88 -11.67 -17.00 0.54
CA GLN A 88 -13.00 -17.37 1.02
C GLN A 88 -13.71 -16.22 1.71
N LEU A 89 -13.00 -15.48 2.56
CA LEU A 89 -13.54 -14.31 3.25
C LEU A 89 -14.00 -13.26 2.24
N LEU A 90 -13.16 -12.93 1.26
CA LEU A 90 -13.48 -11.93 0.24
C LEU A 90 -14.64 -12.37 -0.67
N ILE A 91 -14.68 -13.64 -1.05
CA ILE A 91 -15.81 -14.20 -1.83
C ILE A 91 -17.11 -14.17 -1.02
N LYS A 92 -17.05 -14.43 0.29
CA LYS A 92 -18.19 -14.32 1.21
C LYS A 92 -18.71 -12.88 1.26
N GLU A 93 -17.83 -11.89 1.34
CA GLU A 93 -18.21 -10.48 1.30
C GLU A 93 -18.79 -10.08 -0.07
N CYS A 94 -18.26 -10.61 -1.18
CA CYS A 94 -18.83 -10.38 -2.51
C CYS A 94 -20.30 -10.81 -2.63
N ASN A 95 -20.75 -11.85 -1.89
CA ASN A 95 -22.15 -12.27 -1.88
C ASN A 95 -23.10 -11.20 -1.32
N LYS A 96 -22.58 -10.21 -0.57
CA LYS A 96 -23.36 -9.10 0.00
C LYS A 96 -23.47 -7.90 -0.94
N VAL A 97 -22.70 -7.88 -2.05
CA VAL A 97 -22.66 -6.76 -3.00
C VAL A 97 -23.81 -6.86 -4.00
N LYS A 98 -24.94 -6.20 -3.69
CA LYS A 98 -26.13 -6.21 -4.55
C LYS A 98 -25.83 -5.67 -5.94
N GLY A 99 -26.32 -6.37 -6.96
CA GLY A 99 -26.17 -5.98 -8.38
C GLY A 99 -24.80 -6.28 -9.00
N HIS A 100 -23.78 -6.63 -8.21
CA HIS A 100 -22.40 -6.80 -8.71
C HIS A 100 -21.67 -8.02 -8.11
N VAL A 101 -22.42 -9.04 -7.67
CA VAL A 101 -21.84 -10.22 -7.00
C VAL A 101 -20.81 -10.92 -7.89
N GLN A 102 -21.09 -11.07 -9.18
CA GLN A 102 -20.22 -11.83 -10.09
C GLN A 102 -18.98 -11.04 -10.51
N GLU A 103 -19.13 -9.74 -10.73
CA GLU A 103 -18.04 -8.81 -10.99
C GLU A 103 -17.09 -8.74 -9.80
N CYS A 104 -17.62 -8.66 -8.58
CA CYS A 104 -16.84 -8.72 -7.35
C CYS A 104 -16.04 -10.03 -7.25
N LYS A 105 -16.70 -11.18 -7.43
CA LYS A 105 -16.02 -12.49 -7.38
C LYS A 105 -14.93 -12.61 -8.42
N ARG A 106 -15.16 -12.13 -9.65
CA ARG A 106 -14.16 -12.10 -10.71
C ARG A 106 -12.94 -11.29 -10.31
N MET A 107 -13.15 -10.08 -9.80
CA MET A 107 -12.04 -9.24 -9.32
C MET A 107 -11.26 -9.91 -8.18
N VAL A 108 -11.95 -10.52 -7.22
CA VAL A 108 -11.29 -11.22 -6.10
C VAL A 108 -10.42 -12.36 -6.63
N LEU A 109 -10.95 -13.22 -7.50
CA LEU A 109 -10.22 -14.36 -8.04
C LEU A 109 -9.06 -13.95 -8.95
N GLU A 110 -9.18 -12.82 -9.65
CA GLU A 110 -8.16 -12.32 -10.58
C GLU A 110 -7.04 -11.57 -9.85
N TYR A 111 -7.39 -10.64 -8.95
CA TYR A 111 -6.42 -9.70 -8.37
C TYR A 111 -5.82 -10.16 -7.05
N VAL A 112 -6.56 -10.88 -6.19
CA VAL A 112 -6.05 -11.25 -4.86
C VAL A 112 -4.81 -12.16 -4.96
N PRO A 113 -4.78 -13.20 -5.82
CA PRO A 113 -3.57 -14.01 -5.98
C PRO A 113 -2.37 -13.18 -6.46
N LEU A 114 -2.60 -12.23 -7.37
CA LEU A 114 -1.55 -11.33 -7.86
C LEU A 114 -1.04 -10.40 -6.76
N ILE A 115 -1.93 -9.88 -5.91
CA ILE A 115 -1.58 -9.04 -4.77
C ILE A 115 -0.73 -9.82 -3.77
N LEU A 116 -1.10 -11.07 -3.45
CA LEU A 116 -0.35 -11.91 -2.52
C LEU A 116 1.07 -12.19 -3.03
N VAL A 117 1.20 -12.63 -4.29
CA VAL A 117 2.50 -12.91 -4.91
C VAL A 117 3.37 -11.66 -5.05
N ASN A 118 2.78 -10.53 -5.47
CA ASN A 118 3.53 -9.29 -5.63
C ASN A 118 3.90 -8.68 -4.27
N GLY A 119 3.02 -8.82 -3.28
CA GLY A 119 3.27 -8.44 -1.89
C GLY A 119 4.42 -9.22 -1.27
N GLU A 120 4.44 -10.54 -1.41
CA GLU A 120 5.55 -11.41 -1.00
C GLU A 120 6.88 -10.92 -1.60
N LYS A 121 6.93 -10.78 -2.93
CA LYS A 121 8.13 -10.30 -3.64
C LYS A 121 8.56 -8.90 -3.20
N LEU A 122 7.62 -8.04 -2.85
CA LEU A 122 7.91 -6.70 -2.34
C LEU A 122 8.58 -6.79 -0.97
N LEU A 123 8.00 -7.57 -0.04
CA LEU A 123 8.51 -7.73 1.32
C LEU A 123 9.88 -8.44 1.36
N GLU A 124 10.15 -9.33 0.42
CA GLU A 124 11.47 -9.96 0.27
C GLU A 124 12.54 -9.00 -0.27
N LYS A 125 12.17 -8.11 -1.20
CA LYS A 125 13.14 -7.23 -1.90
C LYS A 125 13.33 -5.88 -1.24
N LYS A 126 12.37 -5.42 -0.44
CA LYS A 126 12.37 -4.08 0.16
C LYS A 126 12.35 -4.21 1.67
N ASP A 127 13.22 -3.45 2.31
CA ASP A 127 13.14 -3.26 3.75
C ASP A 127 12.02 -2.26 4.08
N VAL A 128 10.80 -2.78 4.25
CA VAL A 128 9.63 -1.98 4.61
C VAL A 128 9.77 -1.34 5.99
N CYS A 129 10.57 -1.90 6.91
CA CYS A 129 10.79 -1.32 8.23
C CYS A 129 11.59 -0.03 8.16
N THR A 130 12.56 0.05 7.25
CA THR A 130 13.24 1.31 6.92
C THR A 130 12.30 2.29 6.21
N LEU A 131 11.47 1.83 5.28
CA LEU A 131 10.50 2.70 4.58
C LEU A 131 9.47 3.33 5.53
N MET A 132 9.05 2.55 6.53
CA MET A 132 8.16 2.96 7.62
C MET A 132 8.90 3.71 8.73
N GLN A 133 10.22 3.93 8.62
CA GLN A 133 11.05 4.62 9.60
C GLN A 133 11.10 3.97 10.99
N ALA A 134 10.66 2.70 11.10
CA ALA A 134 10.86 1.88 12.29
C ALA A 134 12.33 1.51 12.48
N CYS A 135 13.09 1.46 11.38
CA CYS A 135 14.54 1.27 11.36
C CYS A 135 15.25 2.48 10.74
N ASP A 136 16.51 2.69 11.10
CA ASP A 136 17.37 3.69 10.47
C ASP A 136 17.86 3.19 9.11
N ALA A 137 17.89 4.09 8.12
CA ALA A 137 18.33 3.78 6.76
C ALA A 137 19.78 3.29 6.64
N SER A 138 20.57 3.37 7.72
CA SER A 138 21.96 2.91 7.77
C SER A 138 22.13 1.49 8.32
N LYS A 139 21.07 0.85 8.85
CA LYS A 139 21.13 -0.53 9.36
C LYS A 139 20.47 -1.49 8.37
N THR A 140 21.17 -1.80 7.28
CA THR A 140 20.78 -2.91 6.39
C THR A 140 20.73 -4.20 7.21
N ARG A 141 19.68 -5.02 7.05
CA ARG A 141 19.47 -6.31 7.76
C ARG A 141 20.80 -7.07 7.88
N ALA A 142 21.40 -7.03 9.07
CA ALA A 142 22.52 -7.91 9.39
C ALA A 142 21.91 -9.31 9.56
N GLY A 143 22.24 -10.22 8.64
CA GLY A 143 21.93 -11.64 8.76
C GLY A 143 22.46 -12.19 10.08
N GLY A 144 21.66 -13.08 10.68
CA GLY A 144 21.78 -13.48 12.08
C GLY A 144 23.11 -14.09 12.53
N SER A 145 23.32 -14.00 13.84
CA SER A 145 24.07 -14.85 14.78
C SER A 145 24.64 -13.97 15.89
N PHE A 146 24.78 -14.52 17.11
CA PHE A 146 25.07 -13.90 18.42
C PHE A 146 23.80 -13.48 19.18
N PHE A 147 23.36 -14.18 20.23
CA PHE A 147 24.14 -14.74 21.35
C PHE A 147 23.66 -16.14 21.80
N ASP A 148 24.57 -17.11 21.77
CA ASP A 148 24.65 -18.13 22.82
C ASP A 148 25.58 -17.58 23.93
N GLY A 149 25.22 -17.75 25.20
CA GLY A 149 26.12 -17.46 26.33
C GLY A 149 25.49 -16.92 27.62
N GLU A 150 24.75 -17.78 28.32
CA GLU A 150 24.85 -18.10 29.75
C GLU A 150 25.38 -17.06 30.79
N LEU A 151 24.59 -16.93 31.88
CA LEU A 151 24.94 -16.91 33.32
C LEU A 151 25.03 -15.59 34.14
N ARG A 152 24.13 -15.49 35.16
CA ARG A 152 24.19 -14.92 36.56
C ARG A 152 24.88 -13.54 36.79
N SER A 153 24.39 -12.62 37.63
CA SER A 153 23.98 -12.76 39.04
C SER A 153 23.40 -11.43 39.58
N ASP A 154 22.54 -11.55 40.60
CA ASP A 154 22.23 -10.67 41.75
C ASP A 154 21.65 -9.24 41.58
N ALA A 155 20.37 -9.08 41.99
CA ALA A 155 19.96 -8.32 43.18
C ALA A 155 18.52 -8.72 43.60
#